data_AF-A0A975G5H7-F1
#
_entry.id   AF-A0A975G5H7-F1
#
_cell.length_a   1.000
_cell.length_b   1.000
_cell.length_c   1.000
_cell.angle_alpha   90.00
_cell.angle_beta   90.00
_cell.angle_gamma   90.00
#
_symmetry.space_group_name_H-M   'P 1'
#
loop_
_entity.id
_entity.type
_entity.pdbx_description
1 polymer ?
#
loop_
_entity_poly.entity_id
_entity_poly.type
_entity_poly.pdbx_seq_one_letter_code
_entity_poly.pdbx_strand_id
1 'polypeptide(L)'
;MATPDLTLSATFADRAAEFTHGATLQAERGDPAAQSHILQSLCIGLELGFKAFLLARGRSDDWNRREIRHDLAKAAEAATELGLPAPAPPVTRLIAAVGPAYARHGLDELPALDIGLPEAARLVDVQLATIFAALAETRTSRIL
;
A
#
# COMPACT_ATOMS: atom_id res chain seq x y z
N MET A 1 12.87 -15.52 -10.86
CA MET A 1 12.83 -14.20 -10.18
C MET A 1 13.96 -13.35 -10.73
N ALA A 2 13.75 -12.04 -10.89
CA ALA A 2 14.81 -11.11 -11.26
C ALA A 2 15.72 -10.82 -10.06
N THR A 3 16.87 -10.20 -10.31
CA THR A 3 17.69 -9.61 -9.24
C THR A 3 16.87 -8.55 -8.51
N PRO A 4 16.81 -8.57 -7.17
CA PRO A 4 16.11 -7.55 -6.40
C PRO A 4 16.64 -6.13 -6.68
N ASP A 5 15.73 -5.19 -6.89
CA ASP A 5 16.05 -3.77 -7.04
C ASP A 5 15.80 -3.05 -5.71
N LEU A 6 16.83 -3.03 -4.86
CA LEU A 6 16.73 -2.46 -3.52
C LEU A 6 16.67 -0.93 -3.52
N THR A 7 17.25 -0.29 -4.53
CA THR A 7 17.22 1.18 -4.65
C THR A 7 15.81 1.64 -4.98
N LEU A 8 15.20 1.06 -6.02
CA LEU A 8 13.83 1.40 -6.39
C LEU A 8 12.83 0.97 -5.31
N SER A 9 13.07 -0.18 -4.66
CA SER A 9 12.30 -0.61 -3.50
C SER A 9 12.29 0.45 -2.40
N ALA A 10 13.47 1.00 -2.04
CA ALA A 10 13.57 2.06 -1.04
C ALA A 10 12.84 3.33 -1.46
N THR A 11 12.98 3.76 -2.72
CA THR A 11 12.24 4.92 -3.25
C THR A 11 10.74 4.72 -3.14
N PHE A 12 10.21 3.53 -3.45
CA PHE A 12 8.78 3.27 -3.33
C PHE A 12 8.33 3.26 -1.86
N ALA A 13 9.13 2.72 -0.95
CA ALA A 13 8.83 2.75 0.48
C ALA A 13 8.79 4.19 1.04
N ASP A 14 9.75 5.04 0.66
CA ASP A 14 9.78 6.45 1.07
C ASP A 14 8.54 7.20 0.57
N ARG A 15 8.19 7.02 -0.71
CA ARG A 15 7.00 7.63 -1.29
C ARG A 15 5.71 7.10 -0.67
N ALA A 16 5.65 5.82 -0.35
CA ALA A 16 4.52 5.25 0.38
C ALA A 16 4.30 5.96 1.72
N ALA A 17 5.37 6.15 2.50
CA ALA A 17 5.31 6.84 3.78
C ALA A 17 4.89 8.31 3.65
N GLU A 18 5.39 9.03 2.64
CA GLU A 18 5.03 10.44 2.41
C GLU A 18 3.54 10.61 2.06
N PHE A 19 3.00 9.75 1.19
CA PHE A 19 1.58 9.79 0.81
C PHE A 19 0.66 9.46 1.99
N THR A 20 0.98 8.43 2.79
CA THR A 20 0.12 8.08 3.93
C THR A 20 0.23 9.08 5.06
N HIS A 21 1.43 9.60 5.37
CA HIS A 21 1.58 10.62 6.41
C HIS A 21 0.71 11.86 6.13
N GLY A 22 0.75 12.38 4.90
CA GLY A 22 -0.08 13.52 4.51
C GLY A 22 -1.59 13.22 4.52
N ALA A 23 -1.97 11.98 4.20
CA ALA A 23 -3.36 11.53 4.23
C ALA A 23 -3.88 11.38 5.67
N THR A 24 -3.10 10.76 6.56
CA THR A 24 -3.44 10.58 7.98
C THR A 24 -3.68 11.93 8.65
N LEU A 25 -2.80 12.92 8.43
CA LEU A 25 -2.99 14.27 8.99
C LEU A 25 -4.27 14.95 8.49
N GLN A 26 -4.70 14.68 7.26
CA GLN A 26 -5.94 15.24 6.71
C GLN A 26 -7.18 14.47 7.17
N ALA A 27 -7.09 13.15 7.30
CA ALA A 27 -8.16 12.31 7.82
C ALA A 27 -8.57 12.74 9.24
N GLU A 28 -7.59 13.02 10.11
CA GLU A 28 -7.81 13.51 11.48
C GLU A 28 -8.51 14.88 11.54
N ARG A 29 -8.38 15.71 10.50
CA ARG A 29 -9.07 17.01 10.42
C ARG A 29 -10.54 16.87 10.03
N GLY A 30 -10.94 15.74 9.45
CA GLY A 30 -12.34 15.39 9.22
C GLY A 30 -13.06 16.22 8.15
N ASP A 31 -12.38 16.71 7.11
CA ASP A 31 -13.03 17.40 5.99
C ASP A 31 -13.65 16.39 4.99
N PRO A 32 -14.98 16.29 4.89
CA PRO A 32 -15.63 15.36 3.96
C PRO A 32 -15.34 15.68 2.49
N ALA A 33 -15.08 16.96 2.15
CA ALA A 33 -14.75 17.36 0.78
C ALA A 33 -13.37 16.82 0.34
N ALA A 34 -12.51 16.49 1.30
CA ALA A 34 -11.19 15.91 1.05
C ALA A 34 -11.20 14.37 0.95
N GLN A 35 -12.36 13.72 1.12
CA GLN A 35 -12.46 12.25 1.23
C GLN A 35 -11.77 11.51 0.08
N SER A 36 -12.11 11.86 -1.17
CA SER A 36 -11.56 11.18 -2.35
C SER A 36 -10.04 11.34 -2.45
N HIS A 37 -9.52 12.52 -2.13
CA HIS A 37 -8.09 12.81 -2.10
C HIS A 37 -7.34 12.06 -0.99
N ILE A 38 -7.94 11.96 0.20
CA ILE A 38 -7.39 11.18 1.31
C ILE A 38 -7.35 9.70 0.93
N LEU A 39 -8.46 9.15 0.43
CA LEU A 39 -8.52 7.75 -0.01
C LEU A 39 -7.54 7.45 -1.13
N GLN A 40 -7.39 8.37 -2.09
CA GLN A 40 -6.44 8.23 -3.18
C GLN A 40 -5.00 8.14 -2.64
N SER A 41 -4.65 9.03 -1.70
CA SER A 41 -3.32 9.04 -1.09
C SER A 41 -3.05 7.78 -0.27
N LEU A 42 -4.03 7.27 0.49
CA LEU A 42 -3.92 6.00 1.22
C LEU A 42 -3.74 4.80 0.28
N CYS A 43 -4.50 4.75 -0.82
CA CYS A 43 -4.38 3.68 -1.82
C CYS A 43 -3.02 3.70 -2.52
N ILE A 44 -2.53 4.88 -2.92
CA ILE A 44 -1.18 5.05 -3.49
C ILE A 44 -0.13 4.57 -2.49
N GLY A 45 -0.27 4.93 -1.21
CA GLY A 45 0.60 4.49 -0.14
C GLY A 45 0.70 2.96 -0.07
N LEU A 46 -0.45 2.28 0.03
CA LEU A 46 -0.51 0.81 0.04
C LEU A 46 0.10 0.19 -1.23
N GLU A 47 -0.26 0.70 -2.42
CA GLU A 47 0.26 0.20 -3.68
C GLU A 47 1.79 0.27 -3.71
N LEU A 48 2.36 1.42 -3.38
CA LEU A 48 3.80 1.63 -3.38
C LEU A 48 4.49 0.76 -2.32
N GLY A 49 3.89 0.61 -1.13
CA GLY A 49 4.40 -0.30 -0.09
C GLY A 49 4.49 -1.74 -0.57
N PHE A 50 3.41 -2.29 -1.14
CA PHE A 50 3.44 -3.66 -1.67
C PHE A 50 4.45 -3.80 -2.83
N LYS A 51 4.48 -2.84 -3.76
CA LYS A 51 5.45 -2.86 -4.88
C LYS A 51 6.90 -2.78 -4.39
N ALA A 52 7.18 -1.99 -3.35
CA ALA A 52 8.49 -1.95 -2.71
C ALA A 52 8.90 -3.33 -2.19
N PHE A 53 8.01 -4.02 -1.49
CA PHE A 53 8.25 -5.38 -1.01
C PHE A 53 8.53 -6.36 -2.17
N LEU A 54 7.71 -6.31 -3.22
CA LEU A 54 7.86 -7.16 -4.39
C LEU A 54 9.21 -6.92 -5.11
N LEU A 55 9.64 -5.67 -5.23
CA LEU A 55 10.96 -5.29 -5.78
C LEU A 55 12.11 -5.88 -4.93
N ALA A 56 12.02 -5.78 -3.61
CA ALA A 56 13.02 -6.34 -2.69
C ALA A 56 13.10 -7.88 -2.75
N ARG A 57 12.04 -8.52 -3.24
CA ARG A 57 11.93 -9.97 -3.45
C ARG A 57 12.09 -10.38 -4.92
N GLY A 58 12.59 -9.51 -5.79
CA GLY A 58 13.00 -9.88 -7.14
C GLY A 58 11.89 -9.91 -8.18
N ARG A 59 10.77 -9.22 -7.94
CA ARG A 59 9.89 -8.76 -9.03
C ARG A 59 10.49 -7.49 -9.64
N SER A 60 10.33 -7.29 -10.96
CA SER A 60 10.80 -6.08 -11.63
C SER A 60 9.75 -4.97 -11.61
N ASP A 61 10.16 -3.73 -11.88
CA ASP A 61 9.21 -2.62 -12.04
C ASP A 61 8.24 -2.87 -13.21
N ASP A 62 8.71 -3.42 -14.33
CA ASP A 62 7.84 -3.79 -15.46
C ASP A 62 6.80 -4.84 -15.06
N TRP A 63 7.17 -5.82 -14.24
CA TRP A 63 6.22 -6.79 -13.69
C TRP A 63 5.18 -6.10 -12.79
N ASN A 64 5.61 -5.21 -11.89
CA ASN A 64 4.69 -4.41 -11.08
C ASN A 64 3.74 -3.56 -11.94
N ARG A 65 4.22 -2.97 -13.03
CA ARG A 65 3.41 -2.14 -13.94
C ARG A 65 2.44 -2.95 -14.79
N ARG A 66 2.77 -4.18 -15.17
CA ARG A 66 1.91 -5.00 -16.04
C ARG A 66 0.95 -5.86 -15.24
N GLU A 67 1.48 -6.53 -14.22
CA GLU A 67 0.72 -7.52 -13.46
C GLU A 67 -0.08 -6.89 -12.33
N ILE A 68 0.54 -5.99 -11.54
CA ILE A 68 -0.12 -5.40 -10.38
C ILE A 68 -0.92 -4.16 -10.74
N ARG A 69 -0.35 -3.22 -11.51
CA ARG A 69 -0.97 -1.93 -11.83
C ARG A 69 -1.46 -1.25 -10.54
N HIS A 70 -2.76 -0.92 -10.46
CA HIS A 70 -3.43 -0.31 -9.32
C HIS A 70 -4.27 -1.33 -8.52
N ASP A 71 -4.09 -2.62 -8.77
CA ASP A 71 -4.84 -3.68 -8.08
C ASP A 71 -4.20 -4.00 -6.72
N LEU A 72 -4.76 -3.41 -5.67
CA LEU A 72 -4.31 -3.59 -4.29
C LEU A 72 -4.47 -5.03 -3.79
N ALA A 73 -5.53 -5.73 -4.21
CA ALA A 73 -5.77 -7.10 -3.79
C ALA A 73 -4.72 -8.04 -4.39
N LYS A 74 -4.46 -7.90 -5.70
CA LYS A 74 -3.39 -8.65 -6.37
C LYS A 74 -2.01 -8.31 -5.84
N ALA A 75 -1.76 -7.04 -5.47
CA ALA A 75 -0.51 -6.64 -4.83
C ALA A 75 -0.30 -7.33 -3.48
N ALA A 76 -1.33 -7.36 -2.63
CA ALA A 76 -1.30 -8.01 -1.33
C ALA A 76 -1.10 -9.53 -1.44
N GLU A 77 -1.86 -10.18 -2.34
CA GLU A 77 -1.73 -11.62 -2.60
C GLU A 77 -0.31 -11.98 -3.06
N ALA A 78 0.21 -11.29 -4.08
CA ALA A 78 1.56 -11.53 -4.58
C ALA A 78 2.65 -11.28 -3.51
N ALA A 79 2.45 -10.30 -2.62
CA ALA A 79 3.37 -10.06 -1.51
C ALA A 79 3.31 -11.19 -0.47
N THR A 80 2.12 -11.70 -0.17
CA THR A 80 1.93 -12.84 0.73
C THR A 80 2.55 -14.12 0.18
N GLU A 81 2.42 -14.39 -1.11
CA GLU A 81 3.11 -15.51 -1.78
C GLU A 81 4.64 -15.44 -1.63
N LEU A 82 5.20 -14.24 -1.48
CA LEU A 82 6.64 -14.01 -1.28
C LEU A 82 7.03 -13.86 0.21
N GLY A 83 6.12 -14.21 1.12
CA GLY A 83 6.39 -14.33 2.55
C GLY A 83 6.06 -13.09 3.39
N LEU A 84 5.37 -12.09 2.83
CA LEU A 84 4.77 -11.04 3.67
C LEU A 84 3.59 -11.63 4.46
N PRO A 85 3.45 -11.36 5.78
CA PRO A 85 2.25 -11.73 6.50
C PRO A 85 0.99 -11.20 5.79
N ALA A 86 -0.03 -12.05 5.67
CA ALA A 86 -1.30 -11.65 5.07
C ALA A 86 -1.89 -10.44 5.84
N PRO A 87 -2.51 -9.46 5.15
CA PRO A 87 -3.16 -8.35 5.81
C PRO A 87 -4.18 -8.81 6.85
N ALA A 88 -4.26 -8.10 7.98
CA ALA A 88 -5.27 -8.38 8.98
C ALA A 88 -6.69 -8.19 8.38
N PRO A 89 -7.72 -8.91 8.87
CA PRO A 89 -9.05 -8.86 8.27
C PRO A 89 -9.65 -7.46 8.06
N PRO A 90 -9.47 -6.48 8.97
CA PRO A 90 -9.89 -5.10 8.72
C PRO A 90 -9.21 -4.45 7.51
N VAL A 91 -7.91 -4.69 7.31
CA VAL A 91 -7.16 -4.19 6.15
C VAL A 91 -7.62 -4.88 4.87
N THR A 92 -7.86 -6.20 4.92
CA THR A 92 -8.44 -6.94 3.78
C THR A 92 -9.79 -6.37 3.37
N ARG A 93 -10.67 -6.05 4.33
CA ARG A 93 -11.97 -5.42 4.05
C ARG A 93 -11.82 -4.03 3.47
N LEU A 94 -10.89 -3.22 3.99
CA LEU A 94 -10.58 -1.91 3.43
C LEU A 94 -10.13 -2.02 1.97
N ILE A 95 -9.16 -2.90 1.67
CA ILE A 95 -8.68 -3.16 0.31
C ILE A 95 -9.82 -3.61 -0.60
N ALA A 96 -10.71 -4.50 -0.13
CA ALA A 96 -11.86 -4.95 -0.91
C ALA A 96 -12.88 -3.82 -1.18
N ALA A 97 -13.05 -2.89 -0.23
CA ALA A 97 -13.96 -1.76 -0.38
C ALA A 97 -13.45 -0.69 -1.35
N VAL A 98 -12.16 -0.34 -1.28
CA VAL A 98 -11.59 0.79 -2.06
C VAL A 98 -10.86 0.34 -3.33
N GLY A 99 -10.32 -0.87 -3.35
CA GLY A 99 -9.45 -1.38 -4.41
C GLY A 99 -10.08 -1.36 -5.81
N PRO A 100 -11.33 -1.85 -6.00
CA PRO A 100 -11.97 -1.82 -7.31
C PRO A 100 -12.17 -0.40 -7.86
N ALA A 101 -12.54 0.55 -7.00
CA ALA A 101 -12.71 1.96 -7.36
C ALA A 101 -11.35 2.64 -7.64
N TYR A 102 -10.34 2.34 -6.84
CA TYR A 102 -8.99 2.83 -7.06
C TYR A 102 -8.41 2.36 -8.40
N ALA A 103 -8.57 1.07 -8.72
CA ALA A 103 -8.05 0.47 -9.95
C ALA A 103 -8.62 1.09 -11.24
N ARG A 104 -9.82 1.67 -11.16
CA ARG A 104 -10.52 2.37 -12.27
C ARG A 104 -10.48 3.90 -12.16
N HIS A 105 -9.75 4.46 -11.21
CA HIS A 105 -9.68 5.90 -10.91
C HIS A 105 -11.04 6.54 -10.54
N GLY A 106 -11.93 5.81 -9.88
CA GLY A 106 -13.29 6.28 -9.51
C GLY A 106 -13.55 6.33 -8.01
N LEU A 107 -12.58 6.81 -7.22
CA LEU A 107 -12.71 6.93 -5.75
C LEU A 107 -13.65 8.06 -5.32
N ASP A 108 -13.89 9.03 -6.19
CA ASP A 108 -14.85 10.13 -6.05
C ASP A 108 -16.32 9.66 -6.06
N GLU A 109 -16.59 8.49 -6.65
CA GLU A 109 -17.91 7.88 -6.68
C GLU A 109 -18.22 7.05 -5.42
N LEU A 110 -17.23 6.81 -4.56
CA LEU A 110 -17.45 6.01 -3.35
C LEU A 110 -18.28 6.80 -2.33
N PRO A 111 -19.28 6.16 -1.69
CA PRO A 111 -19.92 6.75 -0.54
C PRO A 111 -18.92 6.94 0.59
N ALA A 112 -19.30 7.71 1.61
CA ALA A 112 -18.56 7.76 2.86
C ALA A 112 -18.33 6.33 3.38
N LEU A 113 -17.09 6.03 3.76
CA LEU A 113 -16.76 4.72 4.32
C LEU A 113 -17.43 4.55 5.67
N ASP A 114 -18.10 3.41 5.88
CA ASP A 114 -18.70 3.03 7.18
C ASP A 114 -17.66 3.03 8.32
N ILE A 115 -16.39 2.72 8.00
CA ILE A 115 -15.28 2.70 8.97
C ILE A 115 -14.69 4.09 9.24
N GLY A 116 -15.04 5.11 8.45
CA GLY A 116 -14.49 6.47 8.56
C GLY A 116 -13.04 6.61 8.07
N LEU A 117 -12.65 7.84 7.72
CA LEU A 117 -11.31 8.14 7.20
C LEU A 117 -10.18 7.98 8.22
N PRO A 118 -10.31 8.41 9.50
CA PRO A 118 -9.23 8.24 10.48
C PRO A 118 -8.87 6.77 10.72
N GLU A 119 -9.88 5.90 10.83
CA GLU A 119 -9.64 4.47 11.01
C GLU A 119 -9.07 3.83 9.74
N ALA A 120 -9.55 4.21 8.55
CA ALA A 120 -8.95 3.76 7.30
C ALA A 120 -7.46 4.13 7.20
N ALA A 121 -7.10 5.35 7.60
CA ALA A 121 -5.71 5.82 7.65
C ALA A 121 -4.87 5.00 8.64
N ARG A 122 -5.37 4.76 9.86
CA ARG A 122 -4.71 3.88 10.85
C ARG A 122 -4.47 2.47 10.33
N LEU A 123 -5.46 1.88 9.66
CA LEU A 123 -5.33 0.54 9.08
C LEU A 123 -4.24 0.48 8.00
N VAL A 124 -4.16 1.51 7.16
CA VAL A 124 -3.09 1.64 6.17
C VAL A 124 -1.73 1.81 6.84
N ASP A 125 -1.61 2.65 7.85
CA ASP A 125 -0.34 2.87 8.58
C ASP A 125 0.16 1.59 9.24
N VAL A 126 -0.74 0.80 9.86
CA VAL A 126 -0.41 -0.52 10.41
C VAL A 126 0.11 -1.48 9.33
N GLN A 127 -0.55 -1.53 8.18
CA GLN A 127 -0.13 -2.40 7.09
C GLN A 127 1.22 -1.99 6.50
N LEU A 128 1.48 -0.68 6.36
CA LEU A 128 2.77 -0.17 5.92
C LEU A 128 3.87 -0.48 6.95
N ALA A 129 3.59 -0.37 8.24
CA ALA A 129 4.54 -0.76 9.28
C ALA A 129 4.94 -2.25 9.15
N THR A 130 4.00 -3.14 8.87
CA THR A 130 4.29 -4.57 8.60
C THR A 130 5.18 -4.73 7.36
N ILE A 131 4.89 -4.03 6.28
CA ILE A 131 5.70 -4.06 5.05
C ILE A 131 7.12 -3.56 5.32
N PHE A 132 7.26 -2.43 6.02
CA PHE A 132 8.55 -1.80 6.30
C PHE A 132 9.41 -2.64 7.25
N ALA A 133 8.81 -3.30 8.24
CA ALA A 133 9.50 -4.27 9.09
C ALA A 133 10.09 -5.42 8.25
N ALA A 134 9.29 -6.01 7.36
CA ALA A 134 9.75 -7.09 6.49
C ALA A 134 10.84 -6.65 5.48
N LEU A 135 10.78 -5.40 5.00
CA LEU A 135 11.83 -4.80 4.17
C LEU A 135 13.14 -4.60 4.95
N ALA A 136 13.07 -4.22 6.23
CA ALA A 136 14.24 -4.05 7.08
C ALA A 136 14.93 -5.40 7.36
N GLU A 137 14.17 -6.45 7.65
CA GLU A 137 14.69 -7.82 7.85
C GLU A 137 15.43 -8.34 6.60
N THR A 138 14.88 -8.07 5.42
CA THR A 138 15.47 -8.46 4.13
C THR A 138 16.87 -7.83 3.91
N ARG A 139 17.10 -6.65 4.47
CA ARG A 139 18.38 -5.93 4.38
C ARG A 139 19.44 -6.52 5.31
N THR A 140 19.03 -6.92 6.51
CA THR A 140 19.92 -7.48 7.54
C THR A 140 20.42 -8.87 7.15
N SER A 141 19.58 -9.72 6.56
CA SER A 141 19.97 -11.09 6.14
C SER A 141 20.93 -11.16 4.95
N ARG A 142 21.24 -10.03 4.29
CA ARG A 142 22.17 -9.96 3.14
C ARG A 142 23.57 -9.45 3.47
N ILE A 143 23.79 -9.01 4.72
CA ILE A 143 25.08 -8.47 5.20
C ILE A 143 25.91 -9.56 5.93
N LEU A 144 25.33 -10.74 6.16
CA LEU A 144 25.99 -11.93 6.70
C LEU A 144 26.22 -12.97 5.58
#